data_AF-A0A7L4TNU7-F1
#
_entry.id   AF-A0A7L4TNU7-F1
#
_cell.length_a   1.000
_cell.length_b   1.000
_cell.length_c   1.000
_cell.angle_alpha   90.00
_cell.angle_beta   90.00
_cell.angle_gamma   90.00
#
_symmetry.space_group_name_H-M   'P 1'
#
loop_
_entity.id
_entity.type
_entity.pdbx_description
1 polymer ?
#
loop_
_entity_poly.entity_id
_entity_poly.type
_entity_poly.pdbx_seq_one_letter_code
_entity_poly.pdbx_strand_id
1 'polypeptide(L)'
;MEKIVIIEDAHCWMDGGTITLKMKKNESLFYDVEFVQKVSLTNREKSQLPGSLLLNNKEIEIRSVLETEIVSEIKVAEFGAKILENEKKLLKKIIPEAVEFVESEEYMKVAKKVGRIK
;
A
#
# COMPACT_ATOMS: atom_id res chain seq x y z
N MET A 1 -21.75 -12.32 7.31
CA MET A 1 -21.75 -10.99 6.66
C MET A 1 -20.46 -10.87 5.90
N GLU A 2 -20.52 -10.65 4.59
CA GLU A 2 -19.32 -10.35 3.81
C GLU A 2 -18.72 -9.04 4.33
N LYS A 3 -17.41 -9.05 4.61
CA LYS A 3 -16.70 -7.86 5.07
C LYS A 3 -16.50 -6.98 3.85
N ILE A 4 -17.28 -5.90 3.74
CA ILE A 4 -17.12 -4.92 2.66
C ILE A 4 -15.91 -4.04 3.01
N VAL A 5 -14.95 -3.98 2.08
CA VAL A 5 -13.76 -3.15 2.15
C VAL A 5 -13.83 -2.14 1.00
N ILE A 6 -13.65 -0.86 1.32
CA ILE A 6 -13.79 0.25 0.36
C ILE A 6 -12.53 1.10 0.41
N ILE A 7 -11.98 1.43 -0.75
CA ILE A 7 -10.98 2.49 -0.92
C ILE A 7 -11.76 3.80 -1.07
N GLU A 8 -11.78 4.61 -0.01
CA GLU A 8 -12.49 5.89 0.01
C GLU A 8 -11.73 6.99 -0.74
N ASP A 9 -10.41 6.88 -0.75
CA ASP A 9 -9.49 7.90 -1.26
C ASP A 9 -8.12 7.25 -1.53
N ALA A 10 -7.37 7.79 -2.48
CA ALA A 10 -6.03 7.31 -2.82
C ALA A 10 -5.13 8.46 -3.24
N HIS A 11 -3.93 8.52 -2.67
CA HIS A 11 -2.97 9.59 -2.88
C HIS A 11 -1.67 9.01 -3.45
N CYS A 12 -1.33 9.39 -4.68
CA CYS A 12 -0.03 9.08 -5.28
C CYS A 12 0.93 10.24 -4.99
N TRP A 13 2.05 9.96 -4.34
CA TRP A 13 3.00 10.99 -3.95
C TRP A 13 3.96 11.35 -5.09
N MET A 14 4.45 12.59 -5.07
CA MET A 14 5.41 13.11 -6.05
C MET A 14 6.81 12.48 -5.94
N ASP A 15 7.04 11.60 -4.97
CA ASP A 15 8.28 10.84 -4.85
C ASP A 15 8.37 9.68 -5.87
N GLY A 16 7.35 9.50 -6.71
CA GLY A 16 7.34 8.58 -7.84
C GLY A 16 7.19 7.12 -7.43
N GLY A 17 6.87 6.85 -6.16
CA GLY A 17 6.89 5.50 -5.62
C GLY A 17 6.02 5.23 -4.41
N THR A 18 5.43 6.26 -3.82
CA THR A 18 4.54 6.08 -2.66
C THR A 18 3.08 6.25 -3.07
N ILE A 19 2.23 5.32 -2.61
CA ILE A 19 0.77 5.42 -2.71
C ILE A 19 0.14 5.14 -1.35
N THR A 20 -0.71 6.05 -0.90
CA THR A 20 -1.50 5.90 0.33
C THR A 20 -2.96 5.65 -0.04
N LEU A 21 -3.54 4.58 0.48
CA LEU A 21 -4.94 4.21 0.33
C LEU A 21 -5.66 4.46 1.64
N LYS A 22 -6.73 5.27 1.62
CA LYS A 22 -7.62 5.40 2.78
C LYS A 22 -8.71 4.37 2.67
N MET A 23 -8.69 3.42 3.58
CA MET A 23 -9.55 2.25 3.59
C MET A 23 -10.68 2.42 4.59
N LYS A 24 -11.84 1.87 4.25
CA LYS A 24 -13.01 1.77 5.11
C LYS A 24 -13.49 0.33 5.12
N LYS A 25 -13.71 -0.23 6.30
CA LYS A 25 -14.19 -1.61 6.49
C LYS A 25 -15.43 -1.63 7.38
N ASN A 26 -16.45 -2.40 6.97
CA ASN A 26 -17.71 -2.57 7.70
C ASN A 26 -18.33 -1.25 8.18
N GLU A 27 -18.30 -0.23 7.32
CA GLU A 27 -18.83 1.12 7.51
C GLU A 27 -18.25 1.97 8.67
N SER A 28 -17.40 1.41 9.53
CA SER A 28 -17.04 2.02 10.81
C SER A 28 -15.52 2.06 11.08
N LEU A 29 -14.77 1.12 10.50
CA LEU A 29 -13.32 1.07 10.70
C LEU A 29 -12.61 1.78 9.55
N PHE A 30 -11.87 2.84 9.87
CA PHE A 30 -11.03 3.57 8.93
C PHE A 30 -9.56 3.29 9.24
N TYR A 31 -8.77 3.08 8.19
CA TYR A 31 -7.34 2.85 8.30
C TYR A 31 -6.65 3.25 7.00
N ASP A 32 -5.39 3.63 7.12
CA ASP A 32 -4.56 4.00 5.98
C ASP A 32 -3.57 2.88 5.69
N VAL A 33 -3.44 2.52 4.41
CA VAL A 33 -2.40 1.61 3.93
C VAL A 33 -1.47 2.37 3.00
N GLU A 34 -0.18 2.33 3.26
CA GLU A 34 0.81 3.03 2.44
C GLU A 34 1.85 2.07 1.87
N PHE A 35 1.96 2.08 0.54
CA PHE A 35 3.01 1.36 -0.18
C PHE A 35 4.13 2.35 -0.49
N VAL A 36 5.35 2.07 -0.03
CA VAL A 36 6.54 2.91 -0.24
C VAL A 36 7.51 2.16 -1.14
N GLN A 37 7.39 2.23 -2.47
CA GLN A 37 8.07 1.28 -3.37
C GLN A 37 9.27 1.84 -4.12
N LYS A 38 9.09 2.99 -4.80
CA LYS A 38 10.10 3.56 -5.71
C LYS A 38 10.66 4.90 -5.22
N VAL A 39 10.65 5.14 -3.92
CA VAL A 39 11.26 6.35 -3.35
C VAL A 39 12.76 6.32 -3.68
N SER A 40 13.24 7.39 -4.33
CA SER A 40 14.66 7.53 -4.62
C SER A 40 15.47 7.39 -3.33
N LEU A 41 16.39 6.41 -3.31
CA LEU A 41 17.30 6.10 -2.19
C LEU A 41 18.17 7.30 -1.73
N THR A 42 18.09 8.42 -2.45
CA THR A 42 18.86 9.65 -2.23
C THR A 42 18.33 10.53 -1.12
N ASN A 43 17.05 10.40 -0.70
CA ASN A 43 16.46 11.21 0.37
C ASN A 43 16.26 10.41 1.65
N ARG A 44 17.36 10.22 2.42
CA ARG A 44 17.35 9.62 3.76
C ARG A 44 16.59 10.44 4.82
N GLU A 45 16.11 11.63 4.49
CA GLU A 45 15.38 12.50 5.42
C GLU A 45 13.89 12.14 5.56
N LYS A 46 13.32 11.33 4.66
CA LYS A 46 12.00 10.75 4.88
C LYS A 46 12.15 9.44 5.66
N SER A 47 11.43 9.34 6.77
CA SER A 47 11.46 8.25 7.77
C SER A 47 11.06 6.86 7.25
N GLN A 48 10.81 6.70 5.94
CA GLN A 48 10.23 5.50 5.35
C GLN A 48 11.21 4.91 4.35
N LEU A 49 11.61 3.67 4.61
CA LEU A 49 12.54 2.94 3.77
C LEU A 49 11.82 2.46 2.50
N PRO A 50 12.48 2.50 1.32
CA PRO A 50 11.93 1.88 0.13
C PRO A 50 11.63 0.39 0.35
N GLY A 51 10.55 -0.05 -0.28
CA GLY A 51 9.94 -1.35 -0.06
C GLY A 51 9.07 -1.43 1.20
N SER A 52 8.74 -0.36 1.94
CA SER A 52 7.89 -0.50 3.13
C SER A 52 6.39 -0.62 2.78
N LEU A 53 5.67 -1.39 3.59
CA LEU A 53 4.20 -1.40 3.65
C LEU A 53 3.81 -0.92 5.05
N LEU A 54 3.00 0.13 5.16
CA LEU A 54 2.60 0.70 6.44
C LEU A 54 1.09 0.57 6.62
N LEU A 55 0.68 0.31 7.86
CA LEU A 55 -0.70 0.39 8.34
C LEU A 55 -0.77 1.51 9.38
N ASN A 56 -1.57 2.54 9.12
CA ASN A 56 -1.69 3.71 10.01
C ASN A 56 -0.34 4.29 10.43
N ASN A 57 0.54 4.55 9.45
CA ASN A 57 1.92 5.04 9.63
C ASN A 57 2.86 4.11 10.42
N LYS A 58 2.46 2.87 10.71
CA LYS A 58 3.33 1.86 11.31
C LYS A 58 3.73 0.84 10.28
N GLU A 59 5.02 0.60 10.15
CA GLU A 59 5.54 -0.43 9.25
C GLU A 59 5.04 -1.81 9.66
N ILE A 60 4.55 -2.56 8.69
CA ILE A 60 4.12 -3.95 8.85
C ILE A 60 5.34 -4.84 8.66
N GLU A 61 5.44 -5.89 9.49
CA GLU A 61 6.47 -6.90 9.33
C GLU A 61 6.30 -7.64 8.00
N ILE A 62 7.41 -7.78 7.28
CA ILE A 62 7.47 -8.40 5.96
C ILE A 62 7.15 -9.89 6.07
N ARG A 63 6.28 -10.39 5.18
CA ARG A 63 5.79 -11.78 5.15
C ARG A 63 5.05 -12.19 6.42
N SER A 64 4.51 -11.23 7.16
CA SER A 64 3.64 -11.51 8.30
C SER A 64 2.22 -11.88 7.87
N VAL A 65 1.47 -12.48 8.79
CA VAL A 65 0.03 -12.73 8.62
C VAL A 65 -0.71 -11.41 8.37
N LEU A 66 -0.34 -10.33 9.09
CA LEU A 66 -0.96 -9.02 8.93
C LEU A 66 -0.71 -8.42 7.53
N GLU A 67 0.51 -8.54 6.99
CA GLU A 67 0.81 -8.12 5.60
C GLU A 67 -0.11 -8.84 4.61
N THR A 68 -0.24 -10.17 4.77
CA THR A 68 -1.06 -11.01 3.90
C THR A 68 -2.54 -10.64 3.97
N GLU A 69 -3.06 -10.38 5.17
CA GLU A 69 -4.44 -9.93 5.38
C GLU A 69 -4.70 -8.58 4.71
N ILE A 70 -3.83 -7.59 4.91
CA ILE A 70 -3.98 -6.25 4.32
C ILE A 70 -3.95 -6.30 2.80
N VAL A 71 -2.99 -7.03 2.22
CA VAL A 71 -2.90 -7.19 0.76
C VAL A 71 -4.14 -7.88 0.20
N SER A 72 -4.64 -8.91 0.88
CA SER A 72 -5.86 -9.61 0.47
C SER A 72 -7.10 -8.72 0.54
N GLU A 73 -7.21 -7.86 1.56
CA GLU A 73 -8.29 -6.89 1.67
C GLU A 73 -8.27 -5.87 0.53
N ILE A 74 -7.08 -5.36 0.16
CA ILE A 74 -6.93 -4.39 -0.94
C ILE A 74 -7.33 -5.02 -2.27
N LYS A 75 -6.99 -6.30 -2.51
CA LYS A 75 -7.34 -7.02 -3.74
C LYS A 75 -8.85 -7.12 -3.98
N VAL A 76 -9.65 -7.21 -2.92
CA VAL A 76 -11.11 -7.31 -2.99
C VAL A 76 -11.82 -5.99 -2.70
N ALA A 77 -11.07 -4.92 -2.44
CA ALA A 77 -11.65 -3.64 -2.08
C ALA A 77 -12.35 -2.97 -3.26
N GLU A 78 -13.51 -2.40 -2.99
CA GLU A 78 -14.26 -1.62 -3.98
C GLU A 78 -13.83 -0.14 -3.93
N PHE A 79 -13.93 0.57 -5.06
CA PHE A 79 -13.67 2.01 -5.07
C PHE A 79 -14.90 2.77 -4.60
N GLY A 80 -14.73 3.60 -3.57
CA GLY A 80 -15.77 4.46 -3.01
C GLY A 80 -16.33 5.46 -4.04
N ALA A 81 -17.48 6.05 -3.69
CA ALA A 81 -18.20 6.96 -4.56
C ALA A 81 -17.47 8.30 -4.80
N LYS A 82 -16.52 8.65 -3.93
CA LYS A 82 -15.79 9.94 -3.98
C LYS A 82 -14.66 9.97 -5.00
N ILE A 83 -14.16 8.81 -5.43
CA ILE A 83 -13.05 8.72 -6.38
C ILE A 83 -13.62 8.90 -7.79
N LEU A 84 -13.04 9.81 -8.58
CA LEU A 84 -13.52 10.09 -9.93
C LEU A 84 -13.18 8.93 -10.88
N GLU A 85 -13.98 8.72 -11.93
CA GLU A 85 -13.81 7.57 -12.84
C GLU A 85 -12.45 7.56 -13.57
N ASN A 86 -11.92 8.73 -13.91
CA ASN A 86 -10.58 8.87 -14.47
C ASN A 86 -9.48 8.47 -13.46
N GLU A 87 -9.65 8.81 -12.19
CA GLU A 87 -8.75 8.38 -11.10
C GLU A 87 -8.86 6.88 -10.87
N LYS A 88 -10.08 6.31 -10.84
CA LYS A 88 -10.29 4.86 -10.73
C LYS A 88 -9.55 4.10 -11.82
N LYS A 89 -9.55 4.57 -13.07
CA LYS A 89 -8.81 3.94 -14.17
C LYS A 89 -7.30 3.90 -13.92
N LEU A 90 -6.74 4.96 -13.34
CA LEU A 90 -5.33 5.02 -12.99
C LEU A 90 -5.02 4.09 -11.80
N LEU A 91 -5.83 4.16 -10.74
CA LEU A 91 -5.67 3.36 -9.53
C LEU A 91 -5.83 1.85 -9.80
N LYS A 92 -6.72 1.46 -10.71
CA LYS A 92 -6.87 0.08 -11.20
C LYS A 92 -5.61 -0.47 -11.87
N LYS A 93 -4.64 0.37 -12.24
CA LYS A 93 -3.33 -0.06 -12.72
C LYS A 93 -2.28 -0.03 -11.60
N ILE A 94 -2.21 1.08 -10.88
CA ILE A 94 -1.18 1.30 -9.85
C ILE A 94 -1.34 0.37 -8.64
N ILE A 95 -2.57 0.13 -8.16
CA ILE A 95 -2.80 -0.67 -6.96
C ILE A 95 -2.40 -2.14 -7.20
N PRO A 96 -2.81 -2.81 -8.29
CA PRO A 96 -2.32 -4.15 -8.59
C PRO A 96 -0.80 -4.23 -8.71
N GLU A 97 -0.15 -3.29 -9.41
CA GLU A 97 1.32 -3.23 -9.49
C GLU A 97 1.95 -3.12 -8.10
N ALA A 98 1.36 -2.31 -7.22
CA ALA A 98 1.86 -2.14 -5.87
C ALA A 98 1.71 -3.43 -5.03
N VAL A 99 0.58 -4.10 -5.15
CA VAL A 99 0.31 -5.39 -4.51
C VAL A 99 1.25 -6.47 -5.03
N GLU A 100 1.41 -6.59 -6.35
CA GLU A 100 2.32 -7.54 -6.98
C GLU A 100 3.76 -7.33 -6.54
N PHE A 101 4.20 -6.06 -6.44
CA PHE A 101 5.51 -5.75 -5.91
C PHE A 101 5.68 -6.29 -4.50
N VAL A 102 4.74 -6.04 -3.57
CA VAL A 102 4.83 -6.55 -2.18
C VAL A 102 4.91 -8.08 -2.15
N GLU A 103 4.15 -8.77 -3.01
CA GLU A 103 4.14 -10.23 -3.08
C GLU A 103 5.37 -10.81 -3.80
N SER A 104 6.13 -10.00 -4.53
CA SER A 104 7.27 -10.45 -5.34
C SER A 104 8.53 -10.77 -4.53
N GLU A 105 9.46 -11.51 -5.16
CA GLU A 105 10.83 -11.66 -4.67
C GLU A 105 11.63 -10.35 -4.70
N GLU A 106 11.25 -9.39 -5.55
CA GLU A 106 11.91 -8.09 -5.60
C GLU A 106 11.70 -7.30 -4.30
N TYR A 107 10.54 -7.44 -3.67
CA TYR A 107 10.27 -6.93 -2.33
C TYR A 107 11.34 -7.35 -1.33
N MET A 108 11.66 -8.65 -1.32
CA MET A 108 12.61 -9.25 -0.41
C MET A 108 14.03 -8.76 -0.70
N LYS A 109 14.40 -8.60 -1.98
CA LYS A 109 15.71 -8.06 -2.37
C LYS A 109 15.87 -6.60 -1.94
N VAL A 110 14.85 -5.77 -2.17
CA VAL A 110 14.85 -4.36 -1.75
C VAL A 110 14.96 -4.29 -0.24
N ALA A 111 14.12 -5.02 0.49
CA ALA A 111 14.11 -5.06 1.95
C ALA A 111 15.46 -5.48 2.55
N LYS A 112 16.13 -6.51 2.00
CA LYS A 112 17.49 -6.91 2.38
C LYS A 112 18.51 -5.81 2.09
N LYS A 113 18.45 -5.20 0.90
CA LYS A 113 19.36 -4.12 0.48
C LYS A 113 19.28 -2.90 1.39
N VAL A 114 18.09 -2.59 1.92
CA VAL A 114 17.88 -1.47 2.85
C VAL A 114 17.95 -1.87 4.32
N GLY A 115 18.32 -3.13 4.64
CA GLY A 115 18.56 -3.59 6.01
C GLY A 115 17.33 -3.88 6.85
N ARG A 116 16.16 -4.04 6.22
CA ARG A 116 14.88 -4.39 6.89
C ARG A 116 14.73 -5.88 7.18
N ILE A 117 15.48 -6.70 6.44
CA ILE A 117 15.58 -8.14 6.64
C ILE A 117 17.07 -8.48 6.70
N LYS A 118 17.45 -9.36 7.63
CA LYS A 118 18.82 -9.85 7.79
C LYS A 118 19.12 -11.03 6.85
#